data_AF-A0A198A7V9-F1
#
_entry.id   AF-A0A198A7V9-F1
#
_cell.length_a   1.000
_cell.length_b   1.000
_cell.length_c   1.000
_cell.angle_alpha   90.00
_cell.angle_beta   90.00
_cell.angle_gamma   90.00
#
_symmetry.space_group_name_H-M   'P 1'
#
loop_
_entity.id
_entity.type
_entity.pdbx_description
1 polymer ?
#
loop_
_entity_poly.entity_id
_entity_poly.type
_entity_poly.pdbx_seq_one_letter_code
_entity_poly.pdbx_strand_id
1 'polypeptide(L)'
;MKPMISEKSDVLLQFYSNYGLTQREIEIISLLATYGYTNKEIAENCCISEKTVKIHLANIMGKIGIGSMRKLLALLLQQALLVSRLGASESVRVASVGIR
;
A
#
# COMPACT_ATOMS: atom_id res chain seq x y z
N MET A 1 -18.16 20.35 0.06
CA MET A 1 -17.47 19.43 -0.87
C MET A 1 -16.20 18.93 -0.20
N LYS A 2 -16.21 17.70 0.34
CA LYS A 2 -15.01 17.06 0.91
C LYS A 2 -14.33 16.29 -0.24
N PRO A 3 -13.05 16.53 -0.56
CA PRO A 3 -12.48 16.06 -1.82
C PRO A 3 -12.17 14.56 -1.81
N MET A 4 -12.26 13.95 -3.00
CA MET A 4 -11.92 12.58 -3.47
C MET A 4 -10.64 11.92 -2.90
N ILE A 5 -9.81 12.68 -2.16
CA ILE A 5 -8.58 12.20 -1.52
C ILE A 5 -8.90 11.38 -0.26
N SER A 6 -10.02 11.64 0.41
CA SER A 6 -10.43 10.91 1.64
C SER A 6 -10.62 9.42 1.36
N GLU A 7 -11.48 9.05 0.40
CA GLU A 7 -11.89 7.64 0.24
C GLU A 7 -10.75 6.70 -0.18
N LYS A 8 -9.81 7.15 -1.02
CA LYS A 8 -8.65 6.32 -1.41
C LYS A 8 -7.68 6.11 -0.25
N SER A 9 -7.45 7.15 0.55
CA SER A 9 -6.68 7.06 1.78
C SER A 9 -7.37 6.13 2.77
N ASP A 10 -8.69 6.23 2.90
CA ASP A 10 -9.49 5.44 3.83
C ASP A 10 -9.40 3.93 3.53
N VAL A 11 -9.39 3.52 2.26
CA VAL A 11 -9.23 2.10 1.87
C VAL A 11 -7.85 1.54 2.22
N LEU A 12 -6.78 2.28 1.95
CA LEU A 12 -5.42 1.85 2.30
C LEU A 12 -5.21 1.83 3.81
N LEU A 13 -5.70 2.84 4.52
CA LEU A 13 -5.67 2.89 5.98
C LEU A 13 -6.45 1.71 6.59
N GLN A 14 -7.60 1.35 6.03
CA GLN A 14 -8.35 0.17 6.45
C GLN A 14 -7.55 -1.11 6.20
N PHE A 15 -6.90 -1.25 5.04
CA PHE A 15 -6.03 -2.40 4.76
C PHE A 15 -4.92 -2.52 5.80
N TYR A 16 -4.19 -1.44 6.10
CA TYR A 16 -3.12 -1.46 7.09
C TYR A 16 -3.64 -1.76 8.50
N SER A 17 -4.81 -1.21 8.87
CA SER A 17 -5.47 -1.47 10.14
C SER A 17 -5.91 -2.93 10.29
N ASN A 18 -6.45 -3.54 9.23
CA ASN A 18 -6.89 -4.94 9.23
C ASN A 18 -5.75 -5.92 9.54
N TYR A 19 -4.52 -5.59 9.15
CA TYR A 19 -3.32 -6.37 9.45
C TYR A 19 -2.57 -5.88 10.70
N GLY A 20 -3.05 -4.84 11.38
CA GLY A 20 -2.38 -4.28 12.55
C GLY A 20 -0.97 -3.75 12.25
N LEU A 21 -0.75 -3.19 11.07
CA LEU A 21 0.54 -2.60 10.73
C LEU A 21 0.74 -1.30 11.52
N THR A 22 1.93 -1.16 12.08
CA THR A 22 2.37 0.06 12.76
C THR A 22 2.70 1.15 11.74
N GLN A 23 2.72 2.40 12.17
CA GLN A 23 3.11 3.53 11.32
C GLN A 23 4.47 3.30 10.65
N ARG A 24 5.42 2.73 11.39
CA ARG A 24 6.76 2.44 10.88
C ARG A 24 6.77 1.35 9.82
N GLU A 25 5.95 0.32 9.98
CA GLU A 25 5.80 -0.74 8.98
C GLU A 25 5.12 -0.23 7.71
N ILE A 26 4.15 0.68 7.85
CA ILE A 26 3.49 1.35 6.72
C ILE A 26 4.50 2.22 5.94
N GLU A 27 5.37 2.95 6.63
CA GLU A 27 6.43 3.74 5.98
C GLU A 27 7.39 2.84 5.18
N ILE A 28 7.89 1.77 5.81
CA ILE A 28 8.83 0.82 5.18
C ILE A 28 8.20 0.15 3.96
N ILE A 29 6.95 -0.32 4.07
CA ILE A 29 6.27 -1.01 2.96
C ILE A 29 5.94 -0.05 1.81
N SER A 30 5.69 1.23 2.13
CA SER A 30 5.44 2.27 1.12
C SER A 30 6.70 2.60 0.33
N LEU A 31 7.85 2.73 1.01
CA LEU A 31 9.14 2.95 0.35
C LEU A 31 9.50 1.77 -0.58
N LEU A 32 9.27 0.55 -0.11
CA LEU A 32 9.48 -0.66 -0.88
C LEU A 32 8.57 -0.72 -2.12
N ALA A 33 7.26 -0.54 -1.94
CA ALA A 33 6.28 -0.78 -3.02
C ALA A 33 6.23 0.34 -4.05
N THR A 34 6.49 1.58 -3.64
CA THR A 34 6.38 2.76 -4.51
C THR A 34 7.66 3.00 -5.29
N TYR A 35 8.83 2.86 -4.65
CA TYR A 35 10.11 3.20 -5.25
C TYR A 35 10.97 1.98 -5.59
N GLY A 36 10.62 0.79 -5.09
CA GLY A 36 11.44 -0.41 -5.29
C GLY A 36 12.75 -0.39 -4.50
N TYR A 37 12.83 0.42 -3.44
CA TYR A 37 14.05 0.58 -2.66
C TYR A 37 14.54 -0.74 -2.03
N THR A 38 15.85 -0.91 -2.07
CA THR A 38 16.57 -1.95 -1.37
C THR A 38 16.52 -1.74 0.15
N ASN A 39 16.83 -2.78 0.92
CA ASN A 39 16.89 -2.66 2.39
C ASN A 39 17.87 -1.57 2.85
N LYS A 40 18.95 -1.33 2.09
CA LYS A 40 19.93 -0.28 2.35
C LYS A 40 19.34 1.10 2.14
N GLU A 41 18.69 1.35 1.01
CA GLU A 41 18.05 2.63 0.73
C GLU A 41 16.91 2.91 1.72
N ILE A 42 16.10 1.90 2.06
CA ILE A 42 15.08 2.03 3.09
C ILE A 42 15.72 2.38 4.43
N ALA A 43 16.81 1.71 4.82
CA ALA A 43 17.52 1.96 6.06
C ALA A 43 18.03 3.41 6.15
N GLU A 44 18.60 3.93 5.07
CA GLU A 44 19.05 5.32 4.95
C GLU A 44 17.89 6.31 5.09
N ASN A 45 16.82 6.13 4.31
CA ASN A 45 15.62 6.99 4.37
C ASN A 45 14.96 6.97 5.76
N CYS A 46 15.00 5.81 6.41
CA CYS A 46 14.39 5.60 7.72
C CYS A 46 15.33 5.94 8.88
N CYS A 47 16.63 6.22 8.65
CA CYS A 47 17.65 6.38 9.69
C CYS A 47 17.71 5.19 10.68
N ILE A 48 17.69 3.96 10.17
CA ILE A 48 17.83 2.71 10.94
C ILE A 48 18.84 1.77 10.26
N SER A 49 19.15 0.63 10.87
CA SER A 49 20.02 -0.37 10.23
C SER A 49 19.27 -1.23 9.20
N GLU A 50 19.98 -1.74 8.18
CA GLU A 50 19.43 -2.75 7.26
C GLU A 50 18.88 -3.99 7.98
N LYS A 51 19.52 -4.39 9.08
CA LYS A 51 19.05 -5.50 9.93
C LYS A 51 17.68 -5.17 10.53
N THR A 52 17.48 -3.94 10.99
CA THR A 52 16.20 -3.46 11.51
C THR A 52 15.13 -3.46 10.42
N VAL A 53 15.46 -3.03 9.20
CA VAL A 53 14.53 -3.12 8.04
C VAL A 53 14.11 -4.56 7.79
N LYS A 54 15.04 -5.52 7.77
CA LYS A 54 14.73 -6.95 7.60
C LYS A 54 13.78 -7.47 8.69
N ILE A 55 13.96 -7.05 9.93
CA ILE A 55 13.06 -7.40 11.04
C ILE A 55 11.66 -6.82 10.81
N HIS A 56 11.55 -5.55 10.42
CA HIS A 56 10.25 -4.95 10.10
C HIS A 56 9.55 -5.69 8.94
N LEU A 57 10.28 -6.02 7.86
CA LEU A 57 9.72 -6.79 6.75
C LEU A 57 9.27 -8.18 7.16
N ALA A 58 10.01 -8.86 8.04
CA ALA A 58 9.60 -10.15 8.61
C ALA A 58 8.33 -10.02 9.47
N ASN A 59 8.23 -8.98 10.29
CA ASN A 59 7.04 -8.71 11.10
C ASN A 59 5.81 -8.39 10.24
N ILE A 60 5.96 -7.56 9.20
CA ILE A 60 4.92 -7.27 8.21
C ILE A 60 4.42 -8.56 7.58
N MET A 61 5.34 -9.39 7.07
CA MET A 61 5.03 -10.68 6.47
C MET A 61 4.33 -11.63 7.46
N GLY A 62 4.75 -11.64 8.72
CA GLY A 62 4.11 -12.41 9.79
C GLY A 62 2.67 -11.95 10.08
N LYS A 63 2.45 -10.63 10.19
CA LYS A 63 1.12 -10.03 10.41
C LYS A 63 0.16 -10.30 9.26
N ILE A 64 0.66 -10.28 8.03
CA ILE A 64 -0.13 -10.55 6.83
C ILE A 64 -0.31 -12.07 6.59
N GLY A 65 0.51 -12.91 7.23
CA GLY A 65 0.50 -14.36 7.05
C GLY A 65 1.14 -14.84 5.74
N ILE A 66 2.12 -14.10 5.21
CA ILE A 66 2.78 -14.38 3.94
C ILE A 66 4.28 -14.59 4.14
N GLY A 67 4.81 -15.76 3.78
CA GLY A 67 6.25 -16.07 3.87
C GLY A 67 7.09 -15.69 2.65
N SER A 68 6.61 -14.80 1.76
CA SER A 68 7.32 -14.47 0.52
C SER A 68 7.18 -13.00 0.14
N MET A 69 8.32 -12.33 -0.04
CA MET A 69 8.38 -10.95 -0.52
C MET A 69 7.67 -10.76 -1.87
N ARG A 70 7.77 -11.73 -2.79
CA ARG A 70 7.06 -11.66 -4.07
C ARG A 70 5.54 -11.67 -3.89
N LYS A 71 5.03 -12.51 -2.98
CA LYS A 71 3.60 -12.54 -2.66
C LYS A 71 3.14 -11.26 -1.96
N LEU A 72 3.97 -10.70 -1.09
CA LEU A 72 3.70 -9.41 -0.44
C LEU A 72 3.54 -8.29 -1.48
N LEU A 73 4.49 -8.16 -2.41
CA LEU A 73 4.42 -7.16 -3.48
C LEU A 73 3.19 -7.36 -4.38
N ALA A 74 2.87 -8.60 -4.73
CA ALA A 74 1.67 -8.91 -5.51
C ALA A 74 0.38 -8.48 -4.80
N LEU A 75 0.27 -8.73 -3.49
CA LEU A 75 -0.87 -8.30 -2.68
C LEU A 75 -1.01 -6.78 -2.67
N LEU A 76 0.09 -6.04 -2.46
CA LEU A 76 0.08 -4.58 -2.44
C LEU A 76 -0.32 -4.00 -3.79
N LEU A 77 0.16 -4.59 -4.89
CA LEU A 77 -0.24 -4.21 -6.24
C LEU A 77 -1.73 -4.45 -6.47
N GLN A 78 -2.28 -5.58 -6.00
CA GLN A 78 -3.72 -5.84 -6.08
C GLN A 78 -4.54 -4.78 -5.33
N GLN A 79 -4.10 -4.35 -4.14
CA GLN A 79 -4.75 -3.28 -3.40
C GLN A 79 -4.68 -1.93 -4.14
N ALA A 80 -3.52 -1.57 -4.69
CA ALA A 80 -3.36 -0.35 -5.47
C ALA A 80 -4.26 -0.32 -6.71
N LEU A 81 -4.41 -1.45 -7.39
CA LEU A 81 -5.32 -1.60 -8.52
C LEU A 81 -6.79 -1.50 -8.09
N LEU A 82 -7.16 -2.08 -6.94
CA LEU A 82 -8.51 -1.97 -6.40
C LEU A 82 -8.88 -0.50 -6.10
N VAL A 83 -7.99 0.22 -5.42
CA VAL A 83 -8.15 1.66 -5.13
C VAL A 83 -8.25 2.49 -6.41
N SER A 84 -7.51 2.11 -7.46
CA SER A 84 -7.57 2.77 -8.77
C SER A 84 -8.90 2.53 -9.48
N ARG A 85 -9.49 1.32 -9.35
CA ARG A 85 -10.78 0.95 -9.97
C ARG A 85 -11.97 1.60 -9.29
N LEU A 86 -11.93 1.79 -7.97
CA LEU A 86 -12.97 2.51 -7.24
C LEU A 86 -13.11 3.95 -7.75
N GLY A 87 -12.00 4.61 -8.12
CA GLY A 87 -12.06 5.93 -8.76
C GLY A 87 -12.53 5.94 -10.22
N ALA A 88 -12.45 4.81 -10.93
CA ALA A 88 -12.86 4.68 -12.33
C ALA A 88 -14.37 4.40 -12.49
N SER A 89 -14.98 3.72 -11.51
CA SER A 89 -16.41 3.34 -11.52
C SER A 89 -17.36 4.56 -11.58
N GLU A 90 -17.06 5.65 -10.86
CA GLU A 90 -17.84 6.89 -10.93
C GLU A 90 -17.69 7.63 -12.28
N SER A 91 -16.53 7.53 -12.93
CA SER A 91 -16.24 8.27 -14.18
C SER A 91 -16.88 7.61 -15.41
N VAL A 92 -17.10 6.29 -15.39
CA VAL A 92 -17.80 5.57 -16.47
C VAL A 92 -19.31 5.83 -16.44
N ARG A 93 -19.91 6.10 -15.26
CA ARG A 93 -21.34 6.42 -15.15
C ARG A 93 -21.72 7.77 -15.77
N VAL A 94 -20.78 8.72 -15.85
CA VAL A 94 -21.01 10.03 -16.49
C VAL A 94 -20.90 9.96 -18.01
N ALA A 95 -20.10 9.02 -18.54
CA ALA A 95 -19.89 8.85 -19.98
C ALA A 95 -21.02 8.07 -20.70
N SER A 96 -21.89 7.36 -19.97
CA SER A 96 -22.96 6.53 -20.55
C SER A 96 -24.34 7.18 -20.66
N VAL A 97 -24.49 8.49 -20.38
CA VAL A 97 -25.80 9.20 -20.42
C VAL A 97 -25.94 10.15 -21.62
N GLY A 98 -25.04 10.10 -22.60
CA GLY A 98 -25.03 11.07 -23.70
C GLY A 98 -24.77 10.49 -25.08
N ILE A 99 -25.54 9.47 -25.51
CA ILE A 99 -25.78 9.25 -26.94
C ILE A 99 -27.29 9.04 -27.11
N ARG A 100 -27.96 10.14 -27.45
CA ARG A 100 -29.22 10.15 -28.21
C ARG A 100 -28.94 10.94 -29.48
#